data_AF-A0A841MY42-F1
#
_entry.id   AF-A0A841MY42-F1
#
_cell.length_a   1.000
_cell.length_b   1.000
_cell.length_c   1.000
_cell.angle_alpha   90.00
_cell.angle_beta   90.00
_cell.angle_gamma   90.00
#
_symmetry.space_group_name_H-M   'P 1'
#
loop_
_entity.id
_entity.type
_entity.pdbx_description
1 polymer ?
#
loop_
_entity_poly.entity_id
_entity_poly.type
_entity_poly.pdbx_seq_one_letter_code
_entity_poly.pdbx_strand_id
1 'polypeptide(L)' 'MERDLITQALHSICLQEGKDIKDVHQYLLMKYRIEVEELVLKRRLDKLINEEKAVA' A
#
# COMPACT_ATOMS: atom_id res chain seq x y z
N MET A 1 13.33 -2.40 -10.24
CA MET A 1 12.05 -1.98 -10.88
C MET A 1 11.47 -0.88 -10.03
N GLU A 2 11.09 0.23 -10.64
CA GLU A 2 10.42 1.31 -9.93
C GLU A 2 9.07 0.79 -9.43
N ARG A 3 8.87 0.76 -8.11
CA ARG A 3 7.57 0.34 -7.54
C ARG A 3 6.54 1.41 -7.88
N ASP A 4 5.33 1.02 -8.27
CA ASP A 4 4.27 1.99 -8.53
C ASP A 4 3.91 2.77 -7.25
N LEU A 5 3.32 3.95 -7.41
CA LEU A 5 3.04 4.87 -6.31
C LEU A 5 2.18 4.24 -5.19
N ILE A 6 1.20 3.41 -5.54
CA ILE A 6 0.33 2.76 -4.56
C ILE A 6 1.14 1.72 -3.78
N THR A 7 1.98 0.95 -4.47
CA THR A 7 2.92 0.01 -3.84
C THR A 7 3.91 0.72 -2.91
N GLN A 8 4.43 1.88 -3.30
CA GLN A 8 5.30 2.69 -2.43
C GLN A 8 4.56 3.16 -1.17
N ALA A 9 3.33 3.66 -1.32
CA ALA A 9 2.50 4.12 -0.20
C ALA A 9 2.14 2.99 0.76
N LEU A 10 1.73 1.83 0.24
CA LEU A 10 1.46 0.63 1.04
C LEU A 10 2.69 0.20 1.84
N HIS A 11 3.86 0.21 1.21
CA HIS A 11 5.09 -0.17 1.88
C HIS A 11 5.52 0.84 2.96
N SER A 12 5.48 2.14 2.67
CA SER A 12 5.89 3.15 3.66
C SER A 12 4.92 3.23 4.84
N ILE A 13 3.61 3.19 4.59
CA ILE A 13 2.62 3.44 5.63
C ILE A 13 2.26 2.14 6.37
N CYS A 14 1.97 1.04 5.65
CA CYS A 14 1.57 -0.21 6.32
C CYS A 14 2.77 -1.04 6.78
N LEU A 15 3.80 -1.21 5.95
CA LEU A 15 4.91 -2.12 6.26
C LEU A 15 6.01 -1.46 7.10
N GLN A 16 6.35 -0.19 6.86
CA GLN A 16 7.39 0.52 7.62
C GLN A 16 6.83 1.22 8.87
N GLU A 17 5.70 1.92 8.76
CA GLU A 17 5.10 2.66 9.89
C GLU A 17 4.09 1.83 10.71
N GLY A 18 3.64 0.67 10.22
CA GLY A 18 2.68 -0.19 10.91
C GLY A 18 1.25 0.37 10.96
N LYS A 19 0.91 1.30 10.07
CA LYS A 19 -0.40 1.96 10.01
C LYS A 19 -1.43 1.19 9.20
N ASP A 20 -2.69 1.57 9.36
CA ASP A 20 -3.80 0.89 8.71
C ASP A 20 -3.93 1.31 7.23
N ILE A 21 -4.63 0.49 6.45
CA ILE A 21 -4.86 0.74 5.04
C ILE A 21 -5.71 1.99 4.78
N LYS A 22 -6.49 2.42 5.77
CA LYS A 22 -7.21 3.71 5.73
C LYS A 22 -6.25 4.89 5.64
N ASP A 23 -5.09 4.82 6.32
CA ASP A 23 -4.08 5.86 6.24
C ASP A 23 -3.46 5.93 4.84
N VAL A 24 -3.28 4.78 4.18
CA VAL A 24 -2.83 4.72 2.78
C VAL A 24 -3.86 5.34 1.85
N HIS A 25 -5.14 4.98 2.02
CA HIS A 25 -6.22 5.54 1.21
C HIS A 25 -6.29 7.07 1.35
N GLN A 26 -6.25 7.57 2.60
CA GLN A 26 -6.26 9.00 2.86
C GLN A 26 -5.02 9.70 2.30
N TYR A 27 -3.84 9.09 2.42
CA TYR A 27 -2.61 9.63 1.86
C TYR A 27 -2.65 9.76 0.33
N LEU A 28 -3.12 8.72 -0.36
CA LEU A 28 -3.29 8.72 -1.82
C LEU A 28 -4.27 9.80 -2.28
N LEU A 29 -5.40 9.94 -1.57
CA LEU A 29 -6.41 10.95 -1.85
C LEU A 29 -5.89 12.38 -1.58
N MET A 30 -5.24 12.61 -0.45
CA MET A 30 -4.82 13.93 -0.03
C MET A 30 -3.61 14.45 -0.80
N LYS A 31 -2.60 13.61 -1.02
CA LYS A 31 -1.33 14.02 -1.62
C LYS A 31 -1.33 13.91 -3.13
N TYR A 32 -1.99 12.89 -3.68
CA TYR A 32 -1.93 12.58 -5.10
C TYR A 32 -3.27 12.69 -5.82
N ARG A 33 -4.37 12.98 -5.10
CA ARG A 33 -5.74 13.03 -5.65
C ARG A 33 -6.14 11.71 -6.32
N ILE A 34 -5.60 10.59 -5.83
CA ILE A 34 -5.93 9.27 -6.34
C ILE A 34 -6.97 8.66 -5.42
N GLU A 35 -8.15 8.41 -5.98
CA GLU A 35 -9.18 7.62 -5.33
C GLU A 35 -8.98 6.15 -5.69
N VAL A 36 -8.75 5.32 -4.67
CA VAL A 36 -8.57 3.87 -4.83
C VAL A 36 -9.48 3.19 -3.84
N GLU A 37 -10.26 2.23 -4.32
CA GLU A 37 -11.09 1.42 -3.44
C GLU A 37 -10.25 0.71 -2.38
N GLU A 38 -10.70 0.74 -1.13
CA GLU A 38 -10.01 0.10 -0.01
C GLU A 38 -9.78 -1.41 -0.26
N LEU A 39 -10.73 -2.08 -0.95
CA LEU A 39 -10.60 -3.49 -1.33
C LEU A 39 -9.42 -3.75 -2.28
N VAL A 40 -9.14 -2.81 -3.19
CA VAL A 40 -7.99 -2.89 -4.11
C VAL A 40 -6.69 -2.72 -3.34
N LEU A 41 -6.64 -1.78 -2.40
CA LEU A 41 -5.48 -1.60 -1.51
C LEU A 41 -5.22 -2.85 -0.67
N LYS A 42 -6.27 -3.46 -0.08
CA LYS A 42 -6.17 -4.70 0.71
C LYS A 42 -5.59 -5.84 -0.10
N ARG A 43 -6.15 -6.10 -1.28
CA ARG A 43 -5.66 -7.17 -2.18
C ARG A 43 -4.20 -6.96 -2.58
N ARG A 44 -3.77 -5.71 -2.77
CA ARG A 44 -2.37 -5.40 -3.08
C ARG A 44 -1.46 -5.59 -1.88
N LEU A 45 -1.88 -5.15 -0.69
CA LEU A 45 -1.12 -5.36 0.53
C LEU A 45 -0.91 -6.85 0.82
N ASP A 46 -1.97 -7.66 0.68
CA ASP A 46 -1.89 -9.10 0.87
C ASP A 46 -0.88 -9.74 -0.10
N LYS A 47 -0.87 -9.31 -1.36
CA LYS A 47 0.13 -9.76 -2.34
C LYS A 47 1.54 -9.38 -1.94
N LEU A 48 1.77 -8.13 -1.52
CA LEU A 48 3.09 -7.66 -1.09
C LEU A 48 3.61 -8.46 0.11
N ILE A 49 2.77 -8.70 1.11
CA ILE A 49 3.15 -9.49 2.29
C ILE A 49 3.48 -10.93 1.90
N ASN A 50 2.70 -11.53 0.99
CA ASN A 50 2.95 -12.90 0.54
C ASN A 50 4.21 -13.01 -0.34
N GLU A 51 4.48 -12.02 -1.18
CA GLU A 51 5.69 -11.94 -2.00
C GLU A 51 6.94 -11.76 -1.12
N GLU A 52 6.90 -10.88 -0.11
CA GLU A 52 8.02 -10.70 0.82
C GLU A 52 8.30 -11.98 1.63
N LYS A 53 7.25 -12.71 2.05
CA LYS A 53 7.40 -14.01 2.72
C LYS A 53 7.97 -15.10 1.81
N ALA A 54 7.70 -15.04 0.51
CA ALA A 54 8.18 -16.05 -0.45
C ALA A 54 9.66 -15.85 -0.84
N VAL A 55 10.22 -14.68 -0.55
CA VAL A 55 11.64 -14.34 -0.79
C VAL A 55 12.50 -14.51 0.49
N ALA A 56 11.87 -14.66 1.66
CA ALA A 56 12.50 -14.82 2.97
C ALA A 56 12.79 -16.29 3.36
#